data_AF-Q76LK9-F1
#
_entry.id   AF-Q76LK9-F1
#
_cell.length_a   1.000
_cell.length_b   1.000
_cell.length_c   1.000
_cell.angle_alpha   90.00
_cell.angle_beta   90.00
_cell.angle_gamma   90.00
#
_symmetry.space_group_name_H-M   'P 1'
#
loop_
_entity.id
_entity.type
_entity.pdbx_description
1 polymer ?
#
loop_
_entity_poly.entity_id
_entity_poly.type
_entity_poly.pdbx_seq_one_letter_code
_entity_poly.pdbx_strand_id
1 'polypeptide(L)'
;MEAMSLSPAACLLCPQFWRLLGDRCYRLSIEKGVWTRAQKECEYQQSQLVVLRNVAERDELKAMAGVGNQPVWIGLQVSRNEWQWVDKSSFNSTDFGHLPVVENHCGTFKNSQVEEDECNGEHEWVCQKEPLRLQP
;
A
#
# COMPACT_ATOMS: atom_id res chain seq x y z
N MET A 1 20.89 -26.47 26.82
CA MET A 1 19.42 -26.34 26.80
C MET A 1 19.13 -24.85 26.75
N GLU A 2 19.09 -24.28 25.56
CA GLU A 2 18.78 -22.86 25.37
C GLU A 2 17.26 -22.74 25.26
N ALA A 3 16.65 -22.09 26.26
CA ALA A 3 15.25 -21.76 26.23
C ALA A 3 15.05 -20.68 25.15
N MET A 4 14.40 -21.05 24.05
CA MET A 4 13.89 -20.07 23.08
C MET A 4 12.86 -19.21 23.82
N SER A 5 13.22 -17.96 24.13
CA SER A 5 12.31 -16.99 24.73
C SER A 5 11.18 -16.71 23.73
N LEU A 6 10.05 -17.40 23.89
CA LEU A 6 8.82 -17.06 23.20
C LEU A 6 8.33 -15.75 23.83
N SER A 7 8.66 -14.62 23.19
CA SER A 7 7.94 -13.37 23.44
C SER A 7 6.45 -13.64 23.27
N PRO A 8 5.57 -13.21 24.20
CA PRO A 8 4.14 -13.44 24.05
C PRO A 8 3.69 -12.93 22.68
N ALA A 9 3.01 -13.77 21.91
CA ALA A 9 2.47 -13.40 20.62
C ALA A 9 1.51 -12.23 20.82
N ALA A 10 1.85 -11.05 20.28
CA ALA A 10 0.98 -9.89 20.36
C ALA A 10 -0.26 -10.13 19.49
N CYS A 11 -1.45 -9.82 20.02
CA CYS A 11 -2.68 -9.84 19.23
C CYS A 11 -2.77 -8.56 18.40
N LEU A 12 -2.90 -8.71 17.08
CA LEU A 12 -3.03 -7.61 16.13
C LEU A 12 -4.51 -7.43 15.75
N LEU A 13 -5.03 -6.21 15.88
CA LEU A 13 -6.40 -5.88 15.52
C LEU A 13 -6.43 -4.74 14.52
N CYS A 14 -7.25 -4.89 13.48
CA CYS A 14 -7.55 -3.84 12.52
C CYS A 14 -8.90 -3.19 12.81
N PRO A 15 -9.09 -1.89 12.49
CA PRO A 15 -10.38 -1.25 12.60
C PRO A 15 -11.45 -1.94 11.74
N GLN A 16 -12.72 -1.66 12.03
CA GLN A 16 -13.83 -2.21 11.26
C GLN A 16 -13.68 -1.89 9.77
N PHE A 17 -13.93 -2.88 8.91
CA PHE A 17 -13.78 -2.80 7.44
C PHE A 17 -12.33 -2.71 6.92
N TRP A 18 -11.34 -2.91 7.80
CA TRP A 18 -9.94 -3.11 7.40
C TRP A 18 -9.58 -4.59 7.48
N ARG A 19 -8.73 -5.06 6.57
CA ARG A 19 -8.23 -6.43 6.54
C ARG A 19 -6.82 -6.47 7.12
N LEU A 20 -6.58 -7.39 8.05
CA LEU A 20 -5.24 -7.71 8.52
C LEU A 20 -4.59 -8.67 7.52
N LEU A 21 -3.48 -8.26 6.92
CA LEU A 21 -2.62 -9.10 6.07
C LEU A 21 -1.19 -8.90 6.55
N GLY A 22 -0.47 -9.98 6.83
CA GLY A 22 0.83 -9.91 7.49
C GLY A 22 0.72 -9.21 8.85
N ASP A 23 1.45 -8.10 9.00
CA ASP A 23 1.45 -7.26 10.19
C ASP A 23 0.83 -5.86 9.96
N ARG A 24 0.06 -5.68 8.87
CA ARG A 24 -0.55 -4.39 8.51
C ARG A 24 -2.05 -4.50 8.27
N CYS A 25 -2.74 -3.38 8.47
CA CYS A 25 -4.15 -3.21 8.14
C CYS A 25 -4.29 -2.52 6.81
N TYR A 26 -5.14 -3.06 5.94
CA TYR A 26 -5.41 -2.50 4.63
C TYR A 26 -6.90 -2.28 4.37
N ARG A 27 -7.24 -1.29 3.56
CA ARG A 27 -8.60 -0.99 3.12
C ARG A 27 -8.64 -0.55 1.68
N LEU A 28 -9.39 -1.27 0.85
CA LEU A 28 -9.74 -0.88 -0.51
C LEU A 28 -10.92 0.10 -0.47
N SER A 29 -10.86 1.16 -1.28
CA SER A 29 -11.97 2.10 -1.45
C SER A 29 -13.12 1.46 -2.21
N ILE A 30 -14.33 1.99 -2.00
CA ILE A 30 -15.51 1.65 -2.82
C ILE A 30 -15.65 2.65 -3.99
N GLU A 31 -15.18 3.88 -3.76
CA GLU A 31 -15.23 4.96 -4.73
C GLU A 31 -13.96 4.99 -5.58
N LYS A 32 -14.07 5.60 -6.76
CA LYS A 32 -12.95 5.97 -7.62
C LYS A 32 -12.63 7.45 -7.47
N GLY A 33 -11.38 7.81 -7.75
CA GLY A 33 -10.96 9.20 -7.79
C GLY A 33 -9.52 9.36 -8.26
N VAL A 34 -9.10 10.62 -8.38
CA VAL A 34 -7.71 10.98 -8.69
C VAL A 34 -6.78 10.65 -7.52
N TRP A 35 -5.49 10.47 -7.82
CA TRP A 35 -4.49 10.05 -6.84
C TRP A 35 -4.42 10.98 -5.62
N THR A 36 -4.53 12.30 -5.84
CA THR A 36 -4.50 13.29 -4.76
C THR A 36 -5.73 13.22 -3.84
N ARG A 37 -6.91 12.82 -4.36
CA ARG A 37 -8.09 12.54 -3.53
C ARG A 37 -7.86 11.28 -2.72
N ALA A 38 -7.38 10.22 -3.36
CA ALA A 38 -7.07 8.95 -2.70
C ALA A 38 -6.10 9.14 -1.52
N GLN A 39 -5.03 9.93 -1.71
CA GLN A 39 -4.09 10.28 -0.65
C GLN A 39 -4.80 10.97 0.53
N LYS A 40 -5.56 12.03 0.27
CA LYS A 40 -6.28 12.80 1.30
C LYS A 40 -7.27 11.94 2.08
N GLU A 41 -7.97 11.03 1.40
CA GLU A 41 -8.92 10.11 2.04
C GLU A 41 -8.22 9.13 2.99
N CYS A 42 -7.05 8.60 2.60
CA CYS A 42 -6.27 7.78 3.52
C CYS A 42 -5.77 8.60 4.72
N GLU A 43 -5.29 9.83 4.50
CA GLU A 43 -4.84 10.73 5.58
C GLU A 43 -5.99 11.06 6.56
N TYR A 44 -7.20 11.33 6.04
CA TYR A 44 -8.40 11.55 6.86
C TYR A 44 -8.73 10.35 7.75
N GLN A 45 -8.46 9.13 7.27
CA GLN A 45 -8.64 7.88 8.02
C GLN A 45 -7.45 7.53 8.93
N GLN A 46 -6.56 8.50 9.20
CA GLN A 46 -5.32 8.34 9.98
C GLN A 46 -4.48 7.18 9.45
N SER A 47 -4.35 7.14 8.13
CA SER A 47 -3.66 6.11 7.36
C SER A 47 -2.92 6.76 6.21
N GLN A 48 -2.34 5.95 5.33
CA GLN A 48 -1.66 6.44 4.13
C GLN A 48 -2.00 5.52 2.95
N LEU A 49 -1.79 5.98 1.72
CA LEU A 49 -1.82 5.06 0.58
C LEU A 49 -0.80 3.94 0.79
N VAL A 50 -1.12 2.73 0.32
CA VAL A 50 -0.28 1.55 0.52
C VAL A 50 1.13 1.76 -0.02
N VAL A 51 2.13 1.37 0.76
CA VAL A 51 3.55 1.41 0.40
C VAL A 51 4.04 -0.03 0.38
N LEU A 52 4.65 -0.45 -0.73
CA LEU A 52 5.21 -1.79 -0.87
C LEU A 52 6.73 -1.73 -0.68
N ARG A 53 7.22 -2.31 0.40
CA ARG A 53 8.64 -2.30 0.77
C ARG A 53 9.39 -3.52 0.29
N ASN A 54 8.68 -4.61 0.01
CA ASN A 54 9.27 -5.86 -0.42
C ASN A 54 8.22 -6.72 -1.16
N VAL A 55 8.71 -7.84 -1.69
CA VAL A 55 7.93 -8.84 -2.41
C VAL A 55 6.82 -9.46 -1.54
N ALA A 56 7.03 -9.61 -0.24
CA ALA A 56 6.02 -10.18 0.66
C ALA A 56 4.80 -9.25 0.80
N GLU A 57 5.01 -7.95 1.03
CA GLU A 57 3.93 -6.96 1.11
C GLU A 57 3.15 -6.85 -0.22
N ARG A 58 3.85 -7.00 -1.35
CA ARG A 58 3.21 -7.07 -2.68
C ARG A 58 2.29 -8.28 -2.80
N ASP A 59 2.75 -9.44 -2.34
CA ASP A 59 1.99 -10.69 -2.41
C ASP A 59 0.83 -10.70 -1.41
N GLU A 60 0.98 -10.04 -0.25
CA GLU A 60 -0.12 -9.73 0.68
C GLU A 60 -1.18 -8.85 0.01
N LEU A 61 -0.78 -7.75 -0.63
CA LEU A 61 -1.69 -6.85 -1.34
C LEU A 61 -2.44 -7.58 -2.46
N LYS A 62 -1.76 -8.49 -3.18
CA LYS A 62 -2.38 -9.36 -4.19
C LYS A 62 -3.46 -10.28 -3.60
N ALA A 63 -3.28 -10.78 -2.39
CA ALA A 63 -4.24 -11.66 -1.73
C ALA A 63 -5.53 -10.93 -1.28
N MET A 64 -5.54 -9.60 -1.34
CA MET A 64 -6.69 -8.79 -0.97
C MET A 64 -7.80 -8.88 -2.03
N ALA A 65 -8.95 -9.43 -1.62
CA ALA A 65 -10.12 -9.51 -2.50
C ALA A 65 -10.52 -8.12 -3.04
N GLY A 66 -10.74 -8.03 -4.34
CA GLY A 66 -11.05 -6.77 -5.05
C GLY A 66 -9.82 -6.06 -5.61
N VAL A 67 -8.62 -6.35 -5.10
CA VAL A 67 -7.36 -5.86 -5.65
C VAL A 67 -6.88 -6.80 -6.75
N GLY A 68 -6.45 -6.24 -7.89
CA GLY A 68 -5.71 -6.99 -8.92
C GLY A 68 -6.39 -7.13 -10.29
N ASN A 69 -7.72 -7.01 -10.39
CA ASN A 69 -8.40 -7.06 -11.71
C ASN A 69 -8.41 -5.72 -12.43
N GLN A 70 -8.56 -4.64 -11.67
CA GLN A 70 -8.52 -3.27 -12.16
C GLN A 70 -7.34 -2.56 -11.48
N PRO A 71 -6.73 -1.57 -12.14
CA PRO A 71 -5.70 -0.75 -11.51
C PRO A 71 -6.28 -0.02 -10.29
N VAL A 72 -5.53 -0.03 -9.20
CA VAL A 72 -5.84 0.73 -7.98
C VAL A 72 -4.67 1.64 -7.63
N TRP A 73 -4.95 2.83 -7.10
CA TRP A 73 -3.92 3.73 -6.63
C TRP A 73 -3.20 3.15 -5.41
N ILE A 74 -1.87 3.28 -5.47
CA ILE A 74 -0.95 2.98 -4.37
C ILE A 74 -0.14 4.24 -4.07
N GLY A 75 0.61 4.22 -2.97
CA GLY A 75 1.30 5.38 -2.43
C GLY A 75 2.58 5.76 -3.16
N LEU A 76 2.61 5.68 -4.48
CA LEU A 76 3.78 5.92 -5.31
C LEU A 76 3.52 7.10 -6.27
N GLN A 77 4.45 8.04 -6.37
CA GLN A 77 4.36 9.18 -7.29
C GLN A 77 5.75 9.58 -7.80
N VAL A 78 5.81 10.25 -8.95
CA VAL A 78 7.05 10.91 -9.37
C VAL A 78 7.22 12.20 -8.59
N SER A 79 8.33 12.31 -7.84
CA SER A 79 8.74 13.52 -7.15
C SER A 79 10.20 13.82 -7.46
N ARG A 80 10.52 15.07 -7.83
CA ARG A 80 11.89 15.50 -8.18
C ARG A 80 12.56 14.58 -9.20
N ASN A 81 11.81 14.14 -10.21
CA ASN A 81 12.28 13.27 -11.29
C ASN A 81 12.69 11.86 -10.83
N GLU A 82 12.13 11.37 -9.72
CA GLU A 82 12.32 10.01 -9.22
C GLU A 82 11.01 9.44 -8.65
N TRP A 83 10.85 8.12 -8.67
CA TRP A 83 9.74 7.43 -8.04
C TRP A 83 9.92 7.40 -6.52
N GLN A 84 8.97 7.99 -5.79
CA GLN A 84 9.00 8.07 -4.33
C GLN A 84 7.69 7.62 -3.71
N TRP A 85 7.78 6.83 -2.64
CA TRP A 85 6.64 6.44 -1.84
C TRP A 85 6.15 7.60 -0.96
N VAL A 86 4.88 7.57 -0.55
CA VAL A 86 4.28 8.59 0.34
C VAL A 86 4.98 8.67 1.70
N ASP A 87 5.57 7.57 2.18
CA ASP A 87 6.37 7.51 3.40
C ASP A 87 7.81 8.02 3.24
N LYS A 88 8.12 8.58 2.06
CA LYS A 88 9.41 9.13 1.64
C LYS A 88 10.50 8.12 1.31
N SER A 89 10.22 6.81 1.39
CA SER A 89 11.14 5.78 0.94
C SER A 89 11.27 5.76 -0.60
N SER A 90 12.41 5.27 -1.08
CA SER A 90 12.71 5.15 -2.52
C SER A 90 12.06 3.90 -3.12
N PHE A 91 11.69 3.98 -4.39
CA PHE A 91 11.20 2.83 -5.15
C PHE A 91 12.34 1.84 -5.49
N ASN A 92 12.14 0.54 -5.23
CA ASN A 92 13.12 -0.49 -5.58
C ASN A 92 12.76 -1.16 -6.91
N SER A 93 13.46 -0.78 -7.98
CA SER A 93 13.25 -1.35 -9.31
C SER A 93 13.64 -2.83 -9.42
N THR A 94 14.47 -3.35 -8.51
CA THR A 94 14.85 -4.77 -8.49
C THR A 94 13.66 -5.65 -8.10
N ASP A 95 12.84 -5.18 -7.15
CA ASP A 95 11.71 -5.95 -6.61
C ASP A 95 10.41 -5.72 -7.39
N PHE A 96 10.27 -4.53 -7.99
CA PHE A 96 9.02 -4.06 -8.61
C PHE A 96 9.11 -3.77 -10.10
N GLY A 97 10.28 -3.97 -10.71
CA GLY A 97 10.52 -3.69 -12.12
C GLY A 97 10.83 -2.22 -12.41
N HIS A 98 11.14 -1.92 -13.67
CA HIS A 98 11.43 -0.56 -14.11
C HIS A 98 10.15 0.16 -14.52
N LEU A 99 9.95 1.37 -13.99
CA LEU A 99 8.87 2.27 -14.37
C LEU A 99 9.45 3.50 -15.08
N PRO A 100 8.84 3.97 -16.19
CA PRO A 100 9.24 5.22 -16.81
C PRO A 100 9.01 6.38 -15.82
N VAL A 101 9.92 7.36 -15.81
CA VAL A 101 9.77 8.57 -14.98
C VAL A 101 9.12 9.64 -15.85
N VAL A 102 7.81 9.80 -15.69
CA VAL A 102 7.02 10.81 -16.41
C VAL A 102 6.41 11.76 -15.38
N GLU A 103 6.52 13.07 -15.60
CA GLU A 103 5.89 14.05 -14.71
C GLU A 103 4.37 13.86 -14.69
N ASN A 104 3.74 14.07 -13.53
CA ASN A 104 2.30 13.90 -13.32
C ASN A 104 1.79 12.45 -13.50
N HIS A 105 2.68 11.46 -13.39
CA HIS A 105 2.31 10.05 -13.29
C HIS A 105 2.44 9.53 -11.86
N CYS A 106 1.52 8.64 -11.51
CA CYS A 106 1.33 8.04 -10.20
C CYS A 106 1.29 6.52 -10.32
N GLY A 107 1.70 5.82 -9.27
CA GLY A 107 1.76 4.36 -9.29
C GLY A 107 0.40 3.73 -9.07
N THR A 108 0.10 2.73 -9.87
CA THR A 108 -1.03 1.82 -9.68
C THR A 108 -0.57 0.41 -9.37
N PHE A 109 -1.47 -0.42 -8.88
CA PHE A 109 -1.25 -1.85 -8.71
C PHE A 109 -2.32 -2.64 -9.44
N LYS A 110 -1.89 -3.56 -10.31
CA LYS A 110 -2.76 -4.42 -11.13
C LYS A 110 -2.08 -5.74 -11.41
N ASN A 111 -2.82 -6.86 -11.39
CA ASN A 111 -2.28 -8.19 -11.71
C ASN A 111 -0.98 -8.57 -10.97
N SER A 112 -0.81 -8.14 -9.71
CA SER A 112 0.42 -8.33 -8.90
C SER A 112 1.63 -7.50 -9.33
N GLN A 113 1.44 -6.50 -10.19
CA GLN A 113 2.50 -5.66 -10.73
C GLN A 113 2.24 -4.21 -10.32
N VAL A 114 3.34 -3.50 -10.08
CA VAL A 114 3.34 -2.05 -9.97
C VAL A 114 3.38 -1.51 -11.39
N GLU A 115 2.39 -0.68 -11.73
CA GLU A 115 2.29 0.02 -13.00
C GLU A 115 2.24 1.53 -12.73
N GLU A 116 2.26 2.33 -13.78
CA GLU A 116 2.14 3.79 -13.70
C GLU A 116 0.95 4.25 -14.55
N ASP A 117 0.32 5.33 -14.13
CA ASP A 117 -0.79 5.95 -14.87
C ASP A 117 -0.84 7.46 -14.55
N GLU A 118 -1.55 8.24 -15.36
CA GLU A 118 -1.72 9.67 -15.14
C GLU A 118 -2.41 9.93 -13.79
N CYS A 119 -1.82 10.78 -12.93
CA CYS A 119 -2.33 11.03 -11.57
C CYS A 119 -3.79 11.55 -11.53
N ASN A 120 -4.28 12.07 -12.65
CA ASN A 120 -5.66 12.57 -12.83
C ASN A 120 -6.65 11.48 -13.31
N GLY A 121 -6.19 10.25 -13.51
CA GLY A 121 -7.05 9.10 -13.79
C GLY A 121 -7.95 8.76 -12.60
N GLU A 122 -9.03 8.02 -12.86
CA GLU A 122 -9.99 7.61 -11.84
C GLU A 122 -9.85 6.11 -11.51
N HIS A 123 -9.25 5.83 -10.36
CA HIS A 123 -9.09 4.48 -9.84
C HIS A 123 -9.60 4.36 -8.41
N GLU A 124 -9.96 3.14 -8.01
CA GLU A 124 -10.07 2.80 -6.59
C GLU A 124 -8.68 2.92 -5.95
N TRP A 125 -8.58 2.93 -4.63
CA TRP A 125 -7.30 3.08 -3.93
C TRP A 125 -7.21 2.21 -2.70
N VAL A 126 -5.98 1.88 -2.31
CA VAL A 126 -5.73 1.07 -1.12
C VAL A 126 -5.00 1.90 -0.08
N CYS A 127 -5.62 2.04 1.10
CA CYS A 127 -4.99 2.62 2.28
C CYS A 127 -4.35 1.52 3.14
N GLN A 128 -3.28 1.87 3.86
CA GLN A 128 -2.62 1.04 4.86
C GLN A 128 -2.41 1.79 6.19
N LYS A 129 -2.41 1.05 7.31
CA LYS A 129 -1.95 1.53 8.61
C LYS A 129 -1.52 0.39 9.54
N GLU A 130 -0.83 0.76 10.60
CA GLU A 130 -0.43 -0.19 11.64
C GLU A 130 -1.65 -0.73 12.41
N PRO A 131 -1.67 -2.03 12.74
CA PRO A 131 -2.69 -2.61 13.61
C PRO A 131 -2.52 -2.15 15.05
N LEU A 132 -3.62 -2.22 15.81
CA LEU A 132 -3.56 -2.11 17.25
C LEU A 132 -2.88 -3.37 17.81
N ARG A 133 -1.78 -3.17 18.54
CA ARG A 133 -1.07 -4.24 19.25
C ARG A 133 -1.60 -4.37 20.67
N LEU A 134 -2.26 -5.48 20.96
CA LEU A 134 -2.61 -5.86 22.33
C LEU A 134 -1.48 -6.72 22.91
N GLN A 135 -0.82 -6.20 23.93
CA GLN A 135 0.12 -6.96 24.76
C GLN A 135 -0.66 -7.62 25.91
N PRO A 136 -0.35 -8.88 26.26
CA PRO A 136 -0.97 -9.54 27.40
C PRO A 136 -0.56 -8.93 28.75
#